data_AF-A0A3C0REE0-F1
#
_entry.id   AF-A0A3C0REE0-F1
#
_cell.length_a   1.000
_cell.length_b   1.000
_cell.length_c   1.000
_cell.angle_alpha   90.00
_cell.angle_beta   90.00
_cell.angle_gamma   90.00
#
_symmetry.space_group_name_H-M   'P 1'
#
loop_
_entity.id
_entity.type
_entity.pdbx_description
1 polymer ?
#
loop_
_entity_poly.entity_id
_entity_poly.type
_entity_poly.pdbx_seq_one_letter_code
_entity_poly.pdbx_strand_id
1 'polypeptide(L)'
;EIKDDYAVGPLGDIYGAEGYQARRDWWKQVLEFSPYVEQLDIVDDKLTVHNLLKTLDEQSEEIVWVWMGQNQHDVCGYFWLMSQLKEYQGRVFVLYMNNLPFINEKGNIFYPSHLHEIQPKEFLKAKKLAH
;
A
#
# COMPACT_ATOMS: atom_id res chain seq x y z
N GLU A 1 3.44 2.13 -4.40
CA GLU A 1 2.13 2.05 -3.74
C GLU A 1 1.44 0.79 -4.24
N ILE A 2 0.73 0.08 -3.37
CA ILE A 2 -0.15 -1.01 -3.75
C ILE A 2 -1.44 -0.37 -4.24
N LYS A 3 -1.87 -0.67 -5.47
CA LYS A 3 -2.95 0.06 -6.16
C LYS A 3 -4.29 -0.68 -6.15
N ASP A 4 -4.30 -2.00 -6.01
CA ASP A 4 -5.55 -2.74 -5.84
C ASP A 4 -6.12 -2.49 -4.44
N ASP A 5 -7.43 -2.28 -4.35
CA ASP A 5 -8.13 -1.94 -3.13
C ASP A 5 -8.12 -3.11 -2.12
N TYR A 6 -8.11 -4.36 -2.60
CA TYR A 6 -8.20 -5.61 -1.80
C TYR A 6 -9.37 -5.68 -0.79
N ALA A 7 -10.09 -4.59 -0.56
CA ALA A 7 -11.26 -4.46 0.27
C ALA A 7 -12.53 -5.00 -0.39
N VAL A 8 -12.49 -5.11 -1.72
CA VAL A 8 -13.61 -5.47 -2.57
C VAL A 8 -13.21 -6.55 -3.58
N GLY A 9 -14.22 -7.21 -4.13
CA GLY A 9 -14.04 -8.26 -5.14
C GLY A 9 -13.67 -9.63 -4.56
N PRO A 10 -13.30 -10.57 -5.43
CA PRO A 10 -13.00 -11.94 -5.01
C PRO A 10 -11.74 -12.01 -4.15
N LEU A 11 -11.85 -12.71 -3.01
CA LEU A 11 -10.75 -12.95 -2.06
C LEU A 11 -10.25 -14.40 -2.04
N GLY A 12 -10.81 -15.28 -2.90
CA GLY A 12 -10.34 -16.65 -3.04
C GLY A 12 -8.99 -16.72 -3.76
N ASP A 13 -8.05 -17.47 -3.19
CA ASP A 13 -6.69 -17.69 -3.73
C ASP A 13 -5.94 -16.41 -4.14
N ILE A 14 -6.15 -15.30 -3.42
CA ILE A 14 -5.57 -13.97 -3.78
C ILE A 14 -4.04 -13.91 -3.79
N TYR A 15 -3.39 -14.89 -3.19
CA TYR A 15 -1.94 -15.02 -3.21
C TYR A 15 -1.46 -15.85 -4.41
N GLY A 16 -2.33 -16.67 -5.00
CA GLY A 16 -2.06 -17.50 -6.16
C GLY A 16 -2.24 -16.78 -7.50
N ALA A 17 -2.00 -17.52 -8.58
CA ALA A 17 -2.20 -17.02 -9.94
C ALA A 17 -3.70 -16.97 -10.30
N GLU A 18 -4.48 -17.93 -9.82
CA GLU A 18 -5.92 -18.02 -10.12
C GLU A 18 -6.70 -16.86 -9.50
N GLY A 19 -6.47 -16.57 -8.20
CA GLY A 19 -7.12 -15.44 -7.55
C GLY A 19 -6.76 -14.10 -8.18
N TYR A 20 -5.51 -13.91 -8.64
CA TYR A 20 -5.13 -12.71 -9.38
C TYR A 20 -5.89 -12.55 -10.69
N GLN A 21 -6.01 -13.62 -11.47
CA GLN A 21 -6.77 -13.57 -12.72
C GLN A 21 -8.25 -13.28 -12.45
N ALA A 22 -8.83 -13.92 -11.42
CA ALA A 22 -10.21 -13.67 -11.00
C ALA A 22 -10.44 -12.21 -10.57
N ARG A 23 -9.50 -11.59 -9.84
CA ARG A 23 -9.58 -10.18 -9.45
C ARG A 23 -9.50 -9.26 -10.67
N ARG A 24 -8.56 -9.52 -11.58
CA ARG A 24 -8.41 -8.75 -12.82
C ARG A 24 -9.68 -8.81 -13.67
N ASP A 25 -10.26 -9.99 -13.83
CA ASP A 25 -11.48 -10.16 -14.63
C ASP A 25 -12.70 -9.54 -13.94
N TRP A 26 -12.79 -9.63 -12.61
CA TRP A 26 -13.81 -8.92 -11.84
C TRP A 26 -13.72 -7.40 -12.03
N TRP A 27 -12.51 -6.83 -11.92
CA TRP A 27 -12.32 -5.40 -12.14
C TRP A 27 -12.66 -4.96 -13.57
N LYS A 28 -12.35 -5.79 -14.59
CA LYS A 28 -12.79 -5.55 -15.97
C LYS A 28 -14.31 -5.48 -16.10
N GLN A 29 -15.04 -6.39 -15.45
CA GLN A 29 -16.50 -6.39 -15.44
C GLN A 29 -17.06 -5.16 -14.73
N VAL A 30 -16.49 -4.78 -13.58
CA VAL A 30 -16.92 -3.60 -12.82
C VAL A 30 -16.76 -2.32 -13.64
N LEU A 31 -15.69 -2.22 -14.42
CA LEU A 31 -15.37 -1.01 -15.18
C LEU A 31 -15.91 -1.00 -16.61
N GLU A 32 -16.50 -2.09 -17.13
CA GLU A 32 -16.90 -2.30 -18.54
C GLU A 32 -17.68 -1.14 -19.17
N PHE A 33 -18.48 -0.41 -18.38
CA PHE A 33 -19.29 0.73 -18.84
C PHE A 33 -18.87 2.07 -18.20
N SER A 34 -17.67 2.13 -17.66
CA SER A 34 -17.11 3.32 -17.01
C SER A 34 -16.11 4.04 -17.94
N PRO A 35 -15.81 5.32 -17.72
CA PRO A 35 -14.74 6.01 -18.43
C PRO A 35 -13.33 5.51 -18.03
N TYR A 36 -13.22 4.54 -17.12
CA TYR A 36 -11.97 4.08 -16.52
C TYR A 36 -11.50 2.69 -17.02
N VAL A 37 -12.15 2.12 -18.05
CA VAL A 37 -11.81 0.79 -18.61
C VAL A 37 -10.31 0.64 -18.91
N GLU A 38 -9.69 1.68 -19.48
CA GLU A 38 -8.28 1.67 -19.88
C GLU A 38 -7.29 1.81 -18.70
N GLN A 39 -7.77 2.14 -17.49
CA GLN A 39 -6.90 2.31 -16.31
C GLN A 39 -6.52 0.99 -15.64
N LEU A 40 -7.12 -0.13 -16.05
CA LEU A 40 -6.86 -1.45 -15.44
C LEU A 40 -5.45 -2.00 -15.72
N ASP A 41 -4.86 -1.64 -16.85
CA ASP A 41 -3.52 -2.11 -17.22
C ASP A 41 -2.41 -1.45 -16.38
N ILE A 42 -2.76 -0.51 -15.49
CA ILE A 42 -1.82 0.27 -14.66
C ILE A 42 -1.59 -0.37 -13.26
N VAL A 43 -2.36 -1.40 -12.91
CA VAL A 43 -2.28 -2.08 -11.60
C VAL A 43 -1.52 -3.40 -11.72
N ASP A 44 -0.22 -3.37 -11.41
CA ASP A 44 0.61 -4.58 -11.26
C ASP A 44 1.35 -4.57 -9.91
N ASP A 45 0.58 -4.84 -8.86
CA ASP A 45 1.10 -4.92 -7.49
C ASP A 45 2.06 -6.10 -7.32
N LYS A 46 1.91 -7.17 -8.11
CA LYS A 46 2.82 -8.33 -8.08
C LYS A 46 4.20 -7.96 -8.61
N LEU A 47 4.29 -7.25 -9.73
CA LEU A 47 5.56 -6.75 -10.24
C LEU A 47 6.18 -5.71 -9.29
N THR A 48 5.35 -4.85 -8.70
CA THR A 48 5.80 -3.89 -7.68
C THR A 48 6.45 -4.59 -6.49
N VAL A 49 5.79 -5.62 -5.95
CA VAL A 49 6.33 -6.42 -4.85
C VAL A 49 7.57 -7.20 -5.31
N HIS A 50 7.55 -7.82 -6.49
CA HIS A 50 8.70 -8.55 -7.02
C HIS A 50 9.97 -7.69 -7.06
N ASN A 51 9.86 -6.45 -7.56
CA ASN A 51 10.99 -5.51 -7.60
C ASN A 51 11.45 -5.09 -6.19
N LEU A 52 10.52 -4.93 -5.25
CA LEU A 52 10.83 -4.68 -3.84
C LEU A 52 11.62 -5.84 -3.23
N LEU A 53 11.13 -7.09 -3.37
CA LEU A 53 11.79 -8.28 -2.82
C LEU A 53 13.20 -8.44 -3.39
N LYS A 54 13.34 -8.28 -4.72
CA LYS A 54 14.64 -8.32 -5.38
C LYS A 54 15.62 -7.31 -4.78
N THR A 55 15.16 -6.10 -4.46
CA THR A 55 16.00 -5.06 -3.85
C THR A 55 16.45 -5.47 -2.44
N LEU A 56 15.55 -6.06 -1.65
CA LEU A 56 15.86 -6.54 -0.30
C LEU A 56 16.81 -7.73 -0.29
N ASP A 57 16.76 -8.58 -1.32
CA ASP A 57 17.67 -9.70 -1.50
C ASP A 57 19.08 -9.23 -1.91
N GLU A 58 19.16 -8.25 -2.81
CA GLU A 58 20.44 -7.71 -3.30
C GLU A 58 21.14 -6.82 -2.26
N GLN A 59 20.38 -6.20 -1.34
CA GLN A 59 20.89 -5.23 -0.37
C GLN A 59 20.45 -5.60 1.05
N SER A 60 21.31 -6.27 1.82
CA SER A 60 20.98 -6.79 3.16
C SER A 60 20.65 -5.71 4.20
N GLU A 61 21.20 -4.50 4.02
CA GLU A 61 21.01 -3.37 4.94
C GLU A 61 19.71 -2.58 4.69
N GLU A 62 19.05 -2.81 3.55
CA GLU A 62 17.83 -2.08 3.23
C GLU A 62 16.68 -2.49 4.16
N ILE A 63 15.83 -1.53 4.50
CA ILE A 63 14.66 -1.75 5.35
C ILE A 63 13.40 -1.21 4.67
N VAL A 64 12.28 -1.89 4.88
CA VAL A 64 10.99 -1.49 4.35
C VAL A 64 10.23 -0.69 5.39
N TRP A 65 9.75 0.48 4.98
CA TRP A 65 8.79 1.27 5.75
C TRP A 65 7.43 1.23 5.06
N VAL A 66 6.45 0.62 5.73
CA VAL A 66 5.05 0.58 5.29
C VAL A 66 4.29 1.70 6.02
N TRP A 67 3.89 2.72 5.27
CA TRP A 67 3.07 3.81 5.79
C TRP A 67 1.62 3.51 5.46
N MET A 68 0.74 3.50 6.47
CA MET A 68 -0.68 3.20 6.27
C MET A 68 -1.59 4.06 7.13
N GLY A 69 -2.75 4.43 6.56
CA GLY A 69 -3.87 5.00 7.29
C GLY A 69 -4.81 3.93 7.84
N GLN A 70 -5.87 4.35 8.54
CA GLN A 70 -7.00 3.45 8.90
C GLN A 70 -8.08 3.38 7.80
N ASN A 71 -7.79 3.85 6.58
CA ASN A 71 -8.70 3.66 5.46
C ASN A 71 -8.71 2.18 5.02
N GLN A 72 -9.80 1.75 4.39
CA GLN A 72 -10.03 0.35 4.07
C GLN A 72 -8.98 -0.21 3.09
N HIS A 73 -8.64 0.60 2.08
CA HIS A 73 -7.63 0.29 1.07
C HIS A 73 -6.27 -0.05 1.71
N ASP A 74 -5.77 0.81 2.60
CA ASP A 74 -4.47 0.62 3.24
C ASP A 74 -4.45 -0.58 4.19
N VAL A 75 -5.54 -0.79 4.94
CA VAL A 75 -5.65 -1.93 5.87
C VAL A 75 -5.68 -3.26 5.11
N CYS A 76 -6.48 -3.35 4.05
CA CYS A 76 -6.57 -4.57 3.24
C CYS A 76 -5.28 -4.81 2.44
N GLY A 77 -4.73 -3.75 1.83
CA GLY A 77 -3.45 -3.79 1.13
C GLY A 77 -2.29 -4.19 2.06
N TYR A 78 -2.29 -3.74 3.31
CA TYR A 78 -1.32 -4.16 4.33
C TYR A 78 -1.36 -5.68 4.56
N PHE A 79 -2.54 -6.26 4.79
CA PHE A 79 -2.65 -7.71 5.02
C PHE A 79 -2.20 -8.52 3.80
N TRP A 80 -2.51 -8.04 2.59
CA TRP A 80 -2.01 -8.67 1.38
C TRP A 80 -0.48 -8.57 1.27
N LEU A 81 0.08 -7.37 1.45
CA LEU A 81 1.52 -7.12 1.32
C LEU A 81 2.35 -7.90 2.36
N MET A 82 1.89 -7.96 3.62
CA MET A 82 2.62 -8.64 4.68
C MET A 82 2.79 -10.14 4.44
N SER A 83 1.86 -10.78 3.72
CA SER A 83 2.00 -12.19 3.33
C SER A 83 3.23 -12.43 2.46
N GLN A 84 3.62 -11.44 1.65
CA GLN A 84 4.75 -11.49 0.73
C GLN A 84 6.08 -11.14 1.41
N LEU A 85 6.02 -10.37 2.50
CA LEU A 85 7.20 -9.87 3.23
C LEU A 85 7.62 -10.74 4.41
N LYS A 86 7.02 -11.93 4.58
CA LYS A 86 7.21 -12.80 5.74
C LYS A 86 8.68 -13.14 6.01
N GLU A 87 9.46 -13.40 4.97
CA GLU A 87 10.89 -13.78 5.08
C GLU A 87 11.80 -12.60 5.48
N TYR A 88 11.30 -11.36 5.43
CA TYR A 88 12.05 -10.14 5.77
C TYR A 88 11.71 -9.62 7.18
N GLN A 89 11.27 -10.51 8.07
CA GLN A 89 10.97 -10.16 9.45
C GLN A 89 12.18 -9.48 10.11
N GLY A 90 11.93 -8.37 10.82
CA GLY A 90 12.99 -7.55 11.43
C GLY A 90 13.54 -6.45 10.50
N ARG A 91 13.22 -6.50 9.20
CA ARG A 91 13.54 -5.44 8.22
C ARG A 91 12.31 -4.67 7.75
N VAL A 92 11.13 -5.02 8.23
CA VAL A 92 9.86 -4.37 7.88
C VAL A 92 9.32 -3.60 9.08
N PHE A 93 9.09 -2.29 8.90
CA PHE A 93 8.56 -1.38 9.91
C PHE A 93 7.24 -0.79 9.42
N VAL A 94 6.24 -0.75 10.29
CA VAL A 94 4.90 -0.26 9.97
C VAL A 94 4.65 1.03 10.74
N LEU A 95 4.24 2.07 10.01
CA LEU A 95 3.88 3.37 10.56
C LEU A 95 2.38 3.62 10.37
N TYR A 96 1.65 3.62 11.49
CA TYR A 96 0.24 4.00 11.52
C TYR A 96 0.09 5.51 11.63
N MET A 97 -0.36 6.14 10.55
CA MET A 97 -0.42 7.60 10.46
C MET A 97 -1.45 8.22 11.42
N ASN A 98 -2.51 7.48 11.76
CA ASN A 98 -3.60 7.96 12.62
C ASN A 98 -3.17 8.34 14.04
N ASN A 99 -2.05 7.79 14.53
CA ASN A 99 -1.54 8.10 15.86
C ASN A 99 -0.51 9.24 15.84
N LEU A 100 -0.21 9.79 14.66
CA LEU A 100 0.81 10.82 14.49
C LEU A 100 0.13 12.18 14.22
N PRO A 101 0.42 13.20 15.04
CA PRO A 101 -0.08 14.54 14.78
C PRO A 101 0.72 15.19 13.63
N PHE A 102 0.01 15.65 12.60
CA PHE A 102 0.59 16.41 11.48
C PHE A 102 0.11 17.86 11.50
N ILE A 103 0.87 18.76 10.88
CA ILE A 103 0.56 20.18 10.79
C ILE A 103 0.07 20.53 9.38
N ASN A 104 -1.12 21.13 9.28
CA ASN A 104 -1.66 21.60 8.00
C ASN A 104 -1.07 22.96 7.56
N GLU A 105 -1.49 23.49 6.41
CA GLU A 105 -0.96 24.76 5.88
C GLU A 105 -1.22 25.96 6.81
N LYS A 106 -2.27 25.88 7.63
CA LYS A 106 -2.67 26.91 8.59
C LYS A 106 -1.99 26.74 9.95
N GLY A 107 -1.09 25.76 10.11
CA GLY A 107 -0.40 25.50 11.37
C GLY A 107 -1.22 24.72 12.40
N ASN A 108 -2.34 24.10 12.02
CA ASN A 108 -3.18 23.34 12.96
C ASN A 108 -2.84 21.86 12.93
N ILE A 109 -3.00 21.20 14.09
CA ILE A 109 -2.80 19.76 14.24
C ILE A 109 -3.99 19.02 13.61
N PHE A 110 -3.69 18.00 12.82
CA PHE A 110 -4.66 17.07 12.27
C PHE A 110 -4.08 15.65 12.20
N TYR A 111 -4.95 14.66 12.05
CA TYR A 111 -4.59 13.26 11.89
C TYR A 111 -5.04 12.81 10.50
N PRO A 112 -4.10 12.49 9.58
CA PRO A 112 -4.43 12.18 8.20
C PRO A 112 -5.07 10.80 8.10
N SER A 113 -6.03 10.67 7.18
CA SER A 113 -6.57 9.37 6.74
C SER A 113 -5.85 8.86 5.49
N HIS A 114 -5.24 9.75 4.70
CA HIS A 114 -4.49 9.40 3.48
C HIS A 114 -3.14 10.10 3.43
N LEU A 115 -2.16 9.46 2.77
CA LEU A 115 -0.81 9.99 2.60
C LEU A 115 -0.78 11.37 1.91
N HIS A 116 -1.64 11.58 0.92
CA HIS A 116 -1.69 12.83 0.14
C HIS A 116 -2.15 14.05 0.96
N GLU A 117 -2.76 13.83 2.14
CA GLU A 117 -3.15 14.91 3.04
C GLU A 117 -1.94 15.51 3.79
N ILE A 118 -0.82 14.78 3.84
CA ILE A 118 0.40 15.17 4.56
C ILE A 118 1.24 16.07 3.66
N GLN A 119 1.67 17.21 4.19
CA GLN A 119 2.63 18.08 3.48
C GLN A 119 4.01 17.41 3.36
N PRO A 120 4.73 17.57 2.23
CA PRO A 120 6.06 17.01 2.01
C PRO A 120 7.06 17.26 3.16
N LYS A 121 7.02 18.45 3.77
CA LYS A 121 7.89 18.83 4.90
C LYS A 121 7.64 18.04 6.18
N GLU A 122 6.42 17.54 6.39
CA GLU A 122 6.04 16.81 7.60
C GLU A 122 6.44 15.33 7.52
N PHE A 123 6.59 14.75 6.32
CA PHE A 123 7.10 13.38 6.15
C PHE A 123 8.49 13.18 6.76
N LEU A 124 9.36 14.18 6.62
CA LEU A 124 10.71 14.15 7.21
C LEU A 124 10.67 14.14 8.75
N LYS A 125 9.64 14.74 9.35
CA LYS A 125 9.45 14.70 10.80
C LYS A 125 8.91 13.34 11.24
N ALA A 126 7.91 12.81 10.54
CA ALA A 126 7.33 11.50 10.85
C ALA A 126 8.38 10.37 10.78
N LYS A 127 9.30 10.39 9.79
CA LYS A 127 10.42 9.42 9.75
C LYS A 127 11.33 9.51 10.97
N LYS A 128 11.57 10.71 11.52
CA LYS A 128 12.39 10.89 12.74
C LYS A 128 11.67 10.41 14.01
N LEU A 129 10.34 10.49 14.03
CA LEU A 129 9.52 10.06 15.18
C LEU A 129 9.32 8.54 15.24
N ALA A 130 9.60 7.84 14.14
CA ALA A 130 9.43 6.40 14.04
C ALA A 130 10.66 5.59 14.49
N HIS A 131 11.74 6.27 14.90
CA HIS A 131 12.98 5.68 15.41
C HIS A 131 12.96 5.50 16.93
#